data_AF-A0A1T3NRL0-F1
#
_entry.id   AF-A0A1T3NRL0-F1
#
_cell.length_a   1.000
_cell.length_b   1.000
_cell.length_c   1.000
_cell.angle_alpha   90.00
_cell.angle_beta   90.00
_cell.angle_gamma   90.00
#
_symmetry.space_group_name_H-M   'P 1'
#
loop_
_entity.id
_entity.type
_entity.pdbx_description
1 polymer ?
#
loop_
_entity_poly.entity_id
_entity_poly.type
_entity_poly.pdbx_seq_one_letter_code
_entity_poly.pdbx_strand_id
1 'polypeptide(L)'
;MSTCPDRREHRPTIDEMLGADGVLAHEYDDYDHAEAERAIVDALFGASTPAEAGTDTDAEAGPRAVRERAAHELALAAAVVLNADQATDALQRLSTLHAGGPDGALVFASLLYLAHHGDGARFWWQVAAGCGNRTAAHCLYLLHRSHGQTRDAVHWRRRAERMTAPDAPCEVPCAARPLLTDPVRHALIAASHRGADPRLPPAVERVIHGLPVDAAAPDFGEVPVPDPTLPRELAVATARGTPRR
;
A
#
# COMPACT_ATOMS: atom_id res chain seq x y z
N MET A 1 43.58 -21.85 53.53
CA MET A 1 43.11 -20.55 53.06
C MET A 1 42.45 -20.74 51.71
N SER A 2 41.26 -20.17 51.59
CA SER A 2 40.22 -20.28 50.55
C SER A 2 40.67 -20.51 49.11
N THR A 3 40.00 -21.47 48.45
CA THR A 3 39.79 -21.46 47.00
C THR A 3 38.29 -21.38 46.76
N CYS A 4 37.84 -20.23 46.24
CA CYS A 4 36.47 -19.98 45.81
C CYS A 4 36.30 -20.56 44.40
N PRO A 5 35.35 -21.48 44.14
CA PRO A 5 35.01 -21.82 42.77
C PRO A 5 33.88 -20.91 42.28
N ASP A 6 34.25 -20.01 41.37
CA ASP A 6 33.56 -19.68 40.13
C ASP A 6 32.02 -19.79 40.15
N ARG A 7 31.33 -18.70 40.51
CA ARG A 7 29.95 -18.47 40.08
C ARG A 7 29.99 -18.23 38.57
N ARG A 8 29.88 -19.31 37.79
CA ARG A 8 29.38 -19.18 36.43
C ARG A 8 27.93 -18.75 36.54
N GLU A 9 27.66 -17.49 36.22
CA GLU A 9 26.31 -16.99 36.02
C GLU A 9 25.67 -17.81 34.90
N HIS A 10 24.85 -18.79 35.30
CA HIS A 10 24.03 -19.56 34.36
C HIS A 10 23.02 -18.60 33.75
N ARG A 11 23.32 -18.13 32.53
CA ARG A 11 22.36 -17.37 31.73
C ARG A 11 21.41 -18.39 31.10
N PRO A 12 20.14 -18.45 31.55
CA PRO A 12 19.22 -19.45 31.04
C PRO A 12 19.00 -19.24 29.54
N THR A 13 18.86 -20.33 28.80
CA THR A 13 18.47 -20.31 27.39
C THR A 13 17.01 -19.88 27.24
N ILE A 14 16.65 -19.38 26.05
CA ILE A 14 15.27 -19.00 25.73
C ILE A 14 14.30 -20.16 26.04
N ASP A 15 14.71 -21.39 25.76
CA ASP A 15 13.96 -22.62 26.06
C ASP A 15 13.72 -22.84 27.57
N GLU A 16 14.72 -22.54 28.41
CA GLU A 16 14.58 -22.64 29.87
C GLU A 16 13.65 -21.56 30.44
N MET A 17 13.64 -20.38 29.83
CA MET A 17 12.72 -19.30 30.22
C MET A 17 11.28 -19.62 29.81
N LEU A 18 11.08 -20.23 28.64
CA LEU A 18 9.75 -20.59 28.14
C LEU A 18 9.16 -21.82 28.84
N GLY A 19 9.99 -22.70 29.41
CA GLY A 19 9.53 -23.88 30.14
C GLY A 19 9.08 -23.64 31.58
N ALA A 20 9.41 -22.47 32.17
CA ALA A 20 9.21 -22.20 33.59
C ALA A 20 7.88 -21.51 33.94
N ASP A 21 7.17 -20.94 32.96
CA ASP A 21 5.82 -20.43 33.15
C ASP A 21 4.84 -21.37 32.48
N GLY A 22 3.97 -21.98 33.29
CA GLY A 22 2.74 -22.56 32.78
C GLY A 22 1.91 -21.44 32.14
N VAL A 23 2.14 -21.21 30.85
CA VAL A 23 1.28 -20.39 30.00
C VAL A 23 -0.13 -20.90 30.21
N LEU A 24 -0.99 -20.04 30.77
CA LEU A 24 -2.38 -20.32 31.07
C LEU A 24 -3.10 -20.70 29.77
N ALA A 25 -3.09 -21.99 29.42
CA ALA A 25 -3.79 -22.55 28.27
C ALA A 25 -5.30 -22.64 28.51
N HIS A 26 -5.91 -21.68 29.21
CA HIS A 26 -7.35 -21.67 29.48
C HIS A 26 -8.04 -20.30 29.40
N GLU A 27 -7.46 -19.32 28.69
CA GLU A 27 -8.19 -18.10 28.36
C GLU A 27 -7.80 -17.58 26.97
N TYR A 28 -7.94 -18.43 25.95
CA TYR A 28 -7.86 -18.04 24.53
C TYR A 28 -8.85 -18.83 23.66
N ASP A 29 -9.88 -19.45 24.24
CA ASP A 29 -10.93 -20.16 23.49
C ASP A 29 -12.17 -19.28 23.18
N ASP A 30 -12.21 -18.03 23.66
CA ASP A 30 -13.33 -17.09 23.48
C ASP A 30 -12.95 -15.86 22.62
N TYR A 31 -11.77 -15.87 22.00
CA TYR A 31 -11.38 -14.82 21.06
C TYR A 31 -11.95 -15.14 19.67
N ASP A 32 -13.14 -14.62 19.37
CA ASP A 32 -13.71 -14.71 18.02
C ASP A 32 -12.90 -13.82 17.07
N HIS A 33 -11.93 -14.45 16.40
CA HIS A 33 -11.06 -13.82 15.41
C HIS A 33 -11.88 -13.17 14.28
N ALA A 34 -13.05 -13.74 13.93
CA ALA A 34 -13.92 -13.19 12.90
C ALA A 34 -14.68 -11.96 13.39
N GLU A 35 -15.00 -11.86 14.69
CA GLU A 35 -15.54 -10.64 15.29
C GLU A 35 -14.48 -9.54 15.38
N ALA A 36 -13.26 -9.88 15.79
CA ALA A 36 -12.14 -8.93 15.81
C ALA A 36 -11.80 -8.43 14.39
N GLU A 37 -11.77 -9.33 13.40
CA GLU A 37 -11.62 -8.96 12.00
C GLU A 37 -12.78 -8.10 11.52
N ARG A 38 -14.02 -8.46 11.84
CA ARG A 38 -15.18 -7.60 11.54
C ARG A 38 -15.12 -6.25 12.22
N ALA A 39 -14.65 -6.17 13.45
CA ALA A 39 -14.51 -4.92 14.18
C ALA A 39 -13.37 -4.07 13.61
N ILE A 40 -12.30 -4.68 13.13
CA ILE A 40 -11.22 -4.01 12.42
C ILE A 40 -11.71 -3.55 11.04
N VAL A 41 -12.40 -4.41 10.29
CA VAL A 41 -13.07 -4.08 9.02
C VAL A 41 -14.08 -2.95 9.25
N ASP A 42 -14.95 -3.02 10.25
CA ASP A 42 -15.92 -1.97 10.57
C ASP A 42 -15.25 -0.71 11.16
N ALA A 43 -14.10 -0.79 11.82
CA ALA A 43 -13.32 0.39 12.18
C ALA A 43 -12.59 1.02 10.98
N LEU A 44 -12.22 0.21 9.99
CA LEU A 44 -11.61 0.62 8.72
C LEU A 44 -12.66 1.11 7.70
N PHE A 45 -13.91 0.64 7.79
CA PHE A 45 -14.96 0.80 6.78
C PHE A 45 -16.31 1.32 7.32
N GLY A 46 -16.49 1.49 8.64
CA GLY A 46 -17.79 1.65 9.29
C GLY A 46 -18.27 3.07 9.57
N ALA A 47 -19.60 3.16 9.52
CA ALA A 47 -20.52 4.28 9.76
C ALA A 47 -20.18 5.62 9.10
N SER A 48 -20.59 5.74 7.83
CA SER A 48 -20.56 7.02 7.16
C SER A 48 -21.63 7.98 7.70
N THR A 49 -21.17 9.07 8.28
CA THR A 49 -21.98 10.16 8.84
C THR A 49 -22.28 11.21 7.77
N PRO A 50 -23.29 12.09 7.97
CA PRO A 50 -23.68 13.08 6.96
C PRO A 50 -22.56 14.05 6.60
N ALA A 51 -22.55 14.43 5.33
CA ALA A 51 -21.47 15.10 4.62
C ALA A 51 -21.45 16.62 4.81
N GLU A 52 -20.26 17.16 5.05
CA GLU A 52 -19.87 18.57 4.97
C GLU A 52 -18.40 18.53 4.48
N ALA A 53 -17.90 19.27 3.48
CA ALA A 53 -18.47 20.19 2.51
C ALA A 53 -17.46 20.24 1.33
N GLY A 54 -17.93 20.58 0.13
CA GLY A 54 -17.08 20.78 -1.05
C GLY A 54 -16.19 22.02 -0.90
N THR A 55 -15.00 21.98 -1.49
CA THR A 55 -14.13 23.15 -1.64
C THR A 55 -14.69 24.07 -2.73
N ASP A 56 -14.65 25.39 -2.51
CA ASP A 56 -15.24 26.44 -3.37
C ASP A 56 -14.87 26.32 -4.86
N THR A 57 -13.76 25.68 -5.21
CA THR A 57 -13.34 25.43 -6.60
C THR A 57 -14.22 24.42 -7.36
N ASP A 58 -14.87 23.48 -6.65
CA ASP A 58 -15.74 22.48 -7.26
C ASP A 58 -17.16 23.00 -7.52
N ALA A 59 -17.52 24.17 -6.97
CA ALA A 59 -18.87 24.74 -7.07
C ALA A 59 -19.19 25.27 -8.49
N GLU A 60 -18.17 25.70 -9.24
CA GLU A 60 -18.32 26.19 -10.63
C GLU A 60 -18.12 25.08 -11.68
N ALA A 61 -17.44 23.97 -11.32
CA ALA A 61 -17.16 22.87 -12.22
C ALA A 61 -18.30 21.83 -12.20
N GLY A 62 -18.81 21.45 -13.37
CA GLY A 62 -19.83 20.40 -13.45
C GLY A 62 -19.34 19.04 -12.88
N PRO A 63 -20.23 18.15 -12.41
CA PRO A 63 -19.85 16.88 -11.76
C PRO A 63 -18.95 15.95 -12.59
N ARG A 64 -18.94 16.12 -13.91
CA ARG A 64 -18.02 15.41 -14.81
C ARG A 64 -16.59 15.93 -14.68
N ALA A 65 -16.39 17.24 -14.70
CA ALA A 65 -15.08 17.87 -14.61
C ALA A 65 -14.40 17.58 -13.27
N VAL A 66 -15.17 17.55 -12.17
CA VAL A 66 -14.69 17.16 -10.83
C VAL A 66 -14.17 15.72 -10.84
N ARG A 67 -14.90 14.79 -11.49
CA ARG A 67 -14.51 13.38 -11.60
C ARG A 67 -13.25 13.18 -12.44
N GLU A 68 -13.19 13.84 -13.60
CA GLU A 68 -12.01 13.81 -14.49
C GLU A 68 -10.78 14.40 -13.81
N ARG A 69 -10.95 15.51 -13.07
CA ARG A 69 -9.88 16.11 -12.28
C ARG A 69 -9.37 15.17 -11.19
N ALA A 70 -10.27 14.52 -10.46
CA ALA A 70 -9.89 13.56 -9.43
C ALA A 70 -9.15 12.33 -10.00
N ALA A 71 -9.59 11.81 -11.16
CA ALA A 71 -8.90 10.73 -11.86
C ALA A 71 -7.49 11.14 -12.28
N HIS A 72 -7.34 12.36 -12.82
CA HIS A 72 -6.05 12.93 -13.19
C HIS A 72 -5.11 13.10 -11.98
N GLU A 73 -5.63 13.61 -10.85
CA GLU A 73 -4.85 13.75 -9.62
C GLU A 73 -4.43 12.40 -9.05
N LEU A 74 -5.30 11.38 -9.13
CA LEU A 74 -4.99 10.02 -8.70
C LEU A 74 -3.86 9.40 -9.56
N ALA A 75 -3.98 9.54 -10.88
CA ALA A 75 -2.97 9.12 -11.84
C ALA A 75 -1.61 9.79 -11.61
N LEU A 76 -1.60 11.08 -11.27
CA LEU A 76 -0.38 11.79 -10.90
C LEU A 76 0.20 11.26 -9.58
N ALA A 77 -0.63 11.08 -8.55
CA ALA A 77 -0.21 10.56 -7.25
C ALA A 77 0.42 9.16 -7.38
N ALA A 78 -0.23 8.26 -8.10
CA ALA A 78 0.28 6.91 -8.38
C ALA A 78 1.65 6.96 -9.10
N ALA A 79 1.78 7.80 -10.13
CA ALA A 79 3.04 7.96 -10.85
C ALA A 79 4.17 8.51 -9.95
N VAL A 80 3.86 9.46 -9.05
CA VAL A 80 4.83 9.99 -8.08
C VAL A 80 5.28 8.92 -7.09
N VAL A 81 4.36 8.10 -6.57
CA VAL A 81 4.67 6.99 -5.67
C VAL A 81 5.64 6.01 -6.33
N LEU A 82 5.40 5.61 -7.58
CA LEU A 82 6.29 4.68 -8.31
C LEU A 82 7.66 5.27 -8.62
N ASN A 83 7.77 6.60 -8.57
CA ASN A 83 9.01 7.32 -8.81
C ASN A 83 9.83 7.58 -7.55
N ALA A 84 9.33 7.23 -6.37
CA ALA A 84 10.11 7.31 -5.15
C ALA A 84 11.31 6.34 -5.21
N ASP A 85 12.49 6.81 -4.80
CA ASP A 85 13.72 6.01 -4.82
C ASP A 85 13.62 4.74 -3.93
N GLN A 86 12.69 4.78 -2.97
CA GLN A 86 12.41 3.71 -2.01
C GLN A 86 11.40 2.67 -2.52
N ALA A 87 10.81 2.87 -3.70
CA ALA A 87 9.70 2.05 -4.18
C ALA A 87 10.08 0.57 -4.37
N THR A 88 11.28 0.29 -4.85
CA THR A 88 11.79 -1.08 -5.02
C THR A 88 11.90 -1.80 -3.69
N ASP A 89 12.53 -1.17 -2.70
CA ASP A 89 12.79 -1.79 -1.41
C ASP A 89 11.50 -1.94 -0.60
N ALA A 90 10.58 -0.97 -0.70
CA ALA A 90 9.26 -1.06 -0.10
C ALA A 90 8.46 -2.24 -0.67
N LEU A 91 8.45 -2.42 -2.00
CA LEU A 91 7.79 -3.53 -2.66
C LEU A 91 8.45 -4.88 -2.32
N GLN A 92 9.77 -4.93 -2.26
CA GLN A 92 10.51 -6.13 -1.85
C GLN A 92 10.18 -6.52 -0.40
N ARG A 93 10.10 -5.55 0.52
CA ARG A 93 9.67 -5.82 1.90
C ARG A 93 8.24 -6.37 1.97
N LEU A 94 7.33 -5.87 1.14
CA LEU A 94 5.95 -6.40 1.06
C LEU A 94 5.87 -7.87 0.65
N SER A 95 6.69 -8.25 -0.32
CA SER A 95 6.70 -9.61 -0.82
C SER A 95 7.41 -10.63 0.09
N THR A 96 8.34 -10.16 0.93
CA THR A 96 9.21 -11.02 1.75
C THR A 96 8.74 -11.12 3.20
N LEU A 97 8.18 -10.04 3.72
CA LEU A 97 7.52 -9.99 5.01
C LEU A 97 6.04 -9.80 4.70
N HIS A 98 5.19 -10.79 4.98
CA HIS A 98 3.74 -10.66 4.79
C HIS A 98 3.14 -9.47 5.59
N ALA A 99 3.93 -8.87 6.49
CA ALA A 99 3.71 -7.60 7.18
C ALA A 99 4.43 -6.42 6.50
N GLY A 100 4.55 -6.44 5.18
CA GLY A 100 5.14 -5.38 4.38
C GLY A 100 4.60 -4.04 4.79
N GLY A 101 5.49 -3.19 5.30
CA GLY A 101 5.10 -1.90 5.84
C GLY A 101 4.19 -1.11 4.87
N PRO A 102 3.37 -0.19 5.40
CA PRO A 102 2.36 0.57 4.66
C PRO A 102 2.80 1.10 3.29
N ASP A 103 4.08 1.44 3.14
CA ASP A 103 4.69 1.96 1.91
C ASP A 103 4.75 0.93 0.78
N GLY A 104 5.01 -0.34 1.08
CA GLY A 104 5.06 -1.40 0.08
C GLY A 104 3.69 -1.65 -0.53
N ALA A 105 2.65 -1.72 0.32
CA ALA A 105 1.27 -1.85 -0.11
C ALA A 105 0.81 -0.62 -0.94
N LEU A 106 1.23 0.59 -0.56
CA LEU A 106 0.98 1.80 -1.34
C LEU A 106 1.62 1.74 -2.75
N VAL A 107 2.87 1.29 -2.85
CA VAL A 107 3.58 1.14 -4.13
C VAL A 107 2.89 0.08 -4.99
N PHE A 108 2.55 -1.07 -4.39
CA PHE A 108 1.89 -2.16 -5.11
C PHE A 108 0.50 -1.76 -5.62
N ALA A 109 -0.31 -1.10 -4.80
CA ALA A 109 -1.59 -0.54 -5.21
C ALA A 109 -1.46 0.45 -6.37
N SER A 110 -0.43 1.31 -6.34
CA SER A 110 -0.16 2.29 -7.40
C SER A 110 0.26 1.62 -8.72
N LEU A 111 0.99 0.50 -8.66
CA LEU A 111 1.28 -0.32 -9.84
C LEU A 111 0.01 -0.93 -10.43
N LEU A 112 -0.84 -1.54 -9.58
CA LEU A 112 -2.09 -2.15 -9.99
C LEU A 112 -3.04 -1.14 -10.65
N TYR A 113 -3.14 0.06 -10.08
CA TYR A 113 -3.95 1.13 -10.63
C TYR A 113 -3.53 1.51 -12.06
N LEU A 114 -2.22 1.73 -12.28
CA LEU A 114 -1.68 2.07 -13.60
C LEU A 114 -1.66 0.89 -14.59
N ALA A 115 -1.85 -0.33 -14.10
CA ALA A 115 -2.06 -1.54 -14.90
C ALA A 115 -3.55 -1.88 -15.07
N HIS A 116 -4.46 -0.95 -14.76
CA HIS A 116 -5.92 -1.12 -14.89
C HIS A 116 -6.52 -2.23 -14.01
N HIS A 117 -5.87 -2.61 -12.92
CA HIS A 117 -6.44 -3.46 -11.86
C HIS A 117 -7.05 -2.62 -10.74
N GLY A 118 -8.23 -2.04 -11.01
CA GLY A 118 -8.90 -1.11 -10.09
C GLY A 118 -9.25 -1.71 -8.73
N ASP A 119 -9.82 -2.92 -8.70
CA ASP A 119 -10.27 -3.56 -7.45
C ASP A 119 -9.08 -3.99 -6.58
N GLY A 120 -8.05 -4.59 -7.19
CA GLY A 120 -6.79 -4.91 -6.51
C GLY A 120 -6.09 -3.66 -5.97
N ALA A 121 -6.05 -2.57 -6.74
CA ALA A 121 -5.48 -1.30 -6.28
C ALA A 121 -6.22 -0.75 -5.06
N ARG A 122 -7.56 -0.79 -5.09
CA ARG A 122 -8.40 -0.35 -3.97
C ARG A 122 -8.12 -1.19 -2.71
N PHE A 123 -8.05 -2.50 -2.83
CA PHE A 123 -7.73 -3.40 -1.72
C PHE A 123 -6.39 -3.02 -1.07
N TRP A 124 -5.33 -2.93 -1.86
CA TRP A 124 -3.99 -2.67 -1.33
C TRP A 124 -3.83 -1.26 -0.77
N TRP A 125 -4.53 -0.26 -1.32
CA TRP A 125 -4.59 1.06 -0.69
C TRP A 125 -5.33 1.04 0.65
N GLN A 126 -6.37 0.22 0.81
CA GLN A 126 -7.06 0.08 2.10
C GLN A 126 -6.19 -0.61 3.14
N VAL A 127 -5.44 -1.65 2.76
CA VAL A 127 -4.43 -2.28 3.62
C VAL A 127 -3.41 -1.24 4.08
N ALA A 128 -2.82 -0.49 3.14
CA ALA A 128 -1.84 0.55 3.45
C ALA A 128 -2.42 1.66 4.37
N ALA A 129 -3.63 2.12 4.08
CA ALA A 129 -4.31 3.13 4.90
C ALA A 129 -4.68 2.58 6.30
N GLY A 130 -5.04 1.30 6.40
CA GLY A 130 -5.28 0.62 7.66
C GLY A 130 -4.03 0.57 8.54
N CYS A 131 -2.87 0.40 7.92
CA CYS A 131 -1.56 0.51 8.56
C CYS A 131 -1.08 1.96 8.80
N GLY A 132 -1.93 2.98 8.56
CA GLY A 132 -1.62 4.38 8.86
C GLY A 132 -0.99 5.18 7.70
N ASN A 133 -0.95 4.64 6.48
CA ASN A 133 -0.40 5.38 5.33
C ASN A 133 -1.35 6.51 4.89
N ARG A 134 -0.98 7.77 5.20
CA ARG A 134 -1.72 8.97 4.78
C ARG A 134 -1.88 9.06 3.26
N THR A 135 -0.84 8.74 2.49
CA THR A 135 -0.85 8.83 1.02
C THR A 135 -1.83 7.83 0.42
N ALA A 136 -1.92 6.62 0.97
CA ALA A 136 -2.90 5.61 0.54
C ALA A 136 -4.33 6.07 0.82
N ALA A 137 -4.60 6.64 2.00
CA ALA A 137 -5.89 7.23 2.32
C ALA A 137 -6.27 8.38 1.38
N HIS A 138 -5.29 9.21 0.97
CA HIS A 138 -5.50 10.24 -0.03
C HIS A 138 -5.81 9.67 -1.43
N CYS A 139 -5.13 8.60 -1.84
CA CYS A 139 -5.43 7.91 -3.10
C CYS A 139 -6.86 7.34 -3.11
N LEU A 140 -7.32 6.77 -2.00
CA LEU A 140 -8.71 6.30 -1.85
C LEU A 140 -9.71 7.46 -1.95
N TYR A 141 -9.42 8.60 -1.33
CA TYR A 141 -10.24 9.81 -1.48
C TYR A 141 -10.40 10.20 -2.96
N LEU A 142 -9.28 10.26 -3.71
CA LEU A 142 -9.30 10.63 -5.13
C LEU A 142 -10.01 9.57 -5.98
N LEU A 143 -9.85 8.28 -5.66
CA LEU A 143 -10.55 7.18 -6.33
C LEU A 143 -12.06 7.33 -6.16
N HIS A 144 -12.55 7.46 -4.94
CA HIS A 144 -13.97 7.65 -4.66
C HIS A 144 -14.52 8.95 -5.29
N ARG A 145 -13.74 10.04 -5.28
CA ARG A 145 -14.08 11.27 -6.00
C ARG A 145 -14.23 11.05 -7.51
N SER A 146 -13.32 10.31 -8.14
CA SER A 146 -13.39 10.02 -9.58
C SER A 146 -14.62 9.19 -9.97
N HIS A 147 -15.09 8.34 -9.06
CA HIS A 147 -16.33 7.56 -9.23
C HIS A 147 -17.60 8.33 -8.84
N GLY A 148 -17.48 9.56 -8.31
CA GLY A 148 -18.62 10.35 -7.82
C GLY A 148 -19.20 9.85 -6.48
N GLN A 149 -18.44 9.05 -5.74
CA GLN A 149 -18.81 8.50 -4.45
C GLN A 149 -18.44 9.49 -3.33
N THR A 150 -19.21 10.58 -3.22
CA THR A 150 -18.89 11.72 -2.33
C THR A 150 -18.77 11.34 -0.85
N ARG A 151 -19.61 10.41 -0.38
CA ARG A 151 -19.63 9.98 1.03
C ARG A 151 -18.32 9.29 1.42
N ASP A 152 -17.91 8.32 0.62
CA ASP A 152 -16.66 7.57 0.84
C ASP A 152 -15.44 8.47 0.67
N ALA A 153 -15.48 9.39 -0.31
CA ALA A 153 -14.43 10.38 -0.49
C ALA A 153 -14.24 11.24 0.79
N VAL A 154 -15.30 11.79 1.35
CA VAL A 154 -15.21 12.60 2.59
C VAL A 154 -14.66 11.77 3.75
N HIS A 155 -15.09 10.51 3.88
CA HIS A 155 -14.57 9.61 4.91
C HIS A 155 -13.04 9.46 4.81
N TRP A 156 -12.53 9.09 3.63
CA TRP A 156 -11.10 8.88 3.40
C TRP A 156 -10.28 10.16 3.53
N ARG A 157 -10.82 11.29 3.07
CA ARG A 157 -10.19 12.61 3.25
C ARG A 157 -9.97 12.94 4.72
N ARG A 158 -11.03 12.83 5.53
CA ARG A 158 -10.94 13.07 6.98
C ARG A 158 -9.99 12.08 7.66
N ARG A 159 -9.96 10.83 7.21
CA ARG A 159 -9.03 9.82 7.75
C ARG A 159 -7.58 10.18 7.42
N ALA A 160 -7.27 10.59 6.20
CA ALA A 160 -5.94 11.07 5.80
C ALA A 160 -5.51 12.30 6.61
N GLU A 161 -6.40 13.26 6.85
CA GLU A 161 -6.11 14.46 7.63
C GLU A 161 -5.68 14.14 9.08
N ARG A 162 -6.30 13.12 9.70
CA ARG A 162 -5.99 12.66 11.06
C ARG A 162 -4.69 11.86 11.20
N MET A 163 -4.15 11.29 10.13
CA MET A 163 -2.95 10.45 10.17
C MET A 163 -1.71 11.33 10.11
N THR A 164 -0.95 11.60 11.17
CA THR A 164 0.29 12.40 11.07
C THR A 164 1.23 11.85 9.99
N ALA A 165 1.87 12.74 9.22
CA ALA A 165 2.92 12.30 8.31
C ALA A 165 4.03 11.64 9.16
N PRO A 166 4.69 10.57 8.70
CA PRO A 166 5.82 10.02 9.43
C PRO A 166 6.89 11.11 9.53
N ASP A 167 7.21 11.53 10.76
CA ASP A 167 8.16 12.60 11.06
C ASP A 167 9.63 12.19 10.84
N ALA A 168 9.89 10.99 10.31
CA ALA A 168 11.24 10.50 10.07
C ALA A 168 11.38 9.96 8.63
N PRO A 169 12.34 10.45 7.82
CA PRO A 169 12.82 9.67 6.69
C PRO A 169 13.29 8.32 7.23
N CYS A 170 12.92 7.23 6.55
CA CYS A 170 13.37 5.89 6.90
C CYS A 170 14.91 5.90 6.98
N GLU A 171 15.49 5.79 8.19
CA GLU A 171 16.94 5.86 8.43
C GLU A 171 17.70 4.66 7.82
N VAL A 172 16.99 3.69 7.25
CA VAL A 172 17.59 2.55 6.58
C VAL A 172 18.18 3.03 5.24
N PRO A 173 19.50 2.93 5.02
CA PRO A 173 20.10 3.23 3.73
C PRO A 173 19.60 2.21 2.71
N CYS A 174 18.53 2.55 2.04
CA CYS A 174 18.02 1.78 0.93
C CYS A 174 18.88 2.12 -0.28
N ALA A 175 19.34 1.09 -0.99
CA ALA A 175 20.04 1.33 -2.24
C ALA A 175 19.01 1.98 -3.17
N ALA A 176 19.23 3.24 -3.57
CA ALA A 176 18.34 3.98 -4.46
C ALA A 176 18.25 3.29 -5.82
N ARG A 177 17.41 2.26 -5.90
CA ARG A 177 17.19 1.45 -7.07
C ARG A 177 15.80 1.80 -7.56
N PRO A 178 15.67 2.58 -8.65
CA PRO A 178 14.36 2.94 -9.15
C PRO A 178 13.62 1.67 -9.61
N LEU A 179 12.33 1.59 -9.27
CA LEU A 179 11.48 0.45 -9.61
C LEU A 179 11.30 0.31 -11.13
N LEU A 180 11.20 1.45 -11.81
CA LEU A 180 11.07 1.56 -13.25
C LEU A 180 12.28 2.30 -13.81
N THR A 181 12.68 1.98 -15.05
CA THR A 181 13.74 2.74 -15.74
C THR A 181 13.35 4.20 -15.91
N ASP A 182 14.32 5.13 -15.85
CA ASP A 182 14.11 6.57 -16.03
C ASP A 182 13.22 6.98 -17.21
N PRO A 183 13.36 6.44 -18.45
CA PRO A 183 12.47 6.84 -19.54
C PRO A 183 10.99 6.55 -19.25
N VAL A 184 10.68 5.43 -18.58
CA VAL A 184 9.30 5.07 -18.20
C VAL A 184 8.80 5.99 -17.10
N ARG A 185 9.63 6.27 -16.08
CA ARG A 185 9.32 7.21 -14.99
C ARG A 185 8.94 8.59 -15.50
N HIS A 186 9.78 9.14 -16.39
CA HIS A 186 9.53 10.45 -17.02
C HIS A 186 8.28 10.42 -17.91
N ALA A 187 8.06 9.34 -18.67
CA ALA A 187 6.88 9.20 -19.51
C ALA A 187 5.58 9.20 -18.70
N LEU A 188 5.54 8.51 -17.56
CA LEU A 188 4.40 8.48 -16.66
C LEU A 188 4.09 9.88 -16.11
N ILE A 189 5.08 10.56 -15.53
CA ILE A 189 4.89 11.92 -14.98
C ILE A 189 4.46 12.90 -16.07
N ALA A 190 5.09 12.85 -17.24
CA ALA A 190 4.75 13.74 -18.34
C ALA A 190 3.34 13.46 -18.90
N ALA A 191 2.92 12.19 -18.96
CA ALA A 191 1.55 11.82 -19.36
C ALA A 191 0.53 12.32 -18.32
N SER A 192 0.80 12.09 -17.04
CA SER A 192 -0.02 12.57 -15.93
C SER A 192 -0.18 14.08 -16.00
N HIS A 193 0.88 14.88 -16.15
CA HIS A 193 0.77 16.35 -16.26
C HIS A 193 -0.06 16.84 -17.46
N ARG A 194 -0.12 16.08 -18.55
CA ARG A 194 -0.90 16.43 -19.75
C ARG A 194 -2.38 16.05 -19.65
N GLY A 195 -2.81 15.37 -18.58
CA GLY A 195 -4.16 14.83 -18.49
C GLY A 195 -4.41 13.63 -19.40
N ALA A 196 -3.36 13.03 -19.95
CA ALA A 196 -3.46 11.76 -20.63
C ALA A 196 -3.53 10.63 -19.59
N ASP A 197 -4.19 9.53 -19.94
CA ASP A 197 -4.21 8.29 -19.15
C ASP A 197 -2.78 7.71 -19.09
N PRO A 198 -2.06 7.80 -17.96
CA PRO A 198 -0.69 7.28 -17.88
C PRO A 198 -0.74 5.75 -17.86
N ARG A 199 -0.15 5.12 -18.87
CA ARG A 199 -0.09 3.67 -18.98
C ARG A 199 1.30 3.13 -18.77
N LEU A 200 1.36 1.98 -18.12
CA LEU A 200 2.59 1.23 -18.00
C LEU A 200 2.95 0.61 -19.36
N PRO A 201 4.24 0.35 -19.63
CA PRO A 201 4.62 -0.37 -20.84
C PRO A 201 3.92 -1.76 -20.89
N PRO A 202 3.51 -2.26 -22.07
CA PRO A 202 2.80 -3.54 -22.18
C PRO A 202 3.57 -4.74 -21.60
N ALA A 203 4.91 -4.65 -21.55
CA ALA A 203 5.74 -5.67 -20.92
C ALA A 203 5.56 -5.71 -19.39
N VAL A 204 5.36 -4.54 -18.76
CA VAL A 204 5.14 -4.40 -17.33
C VAL A 204 3.71 -4.79 -16.97
N GLU A 205 2.73 -4.34 -17.75
CA GLU A 205 1.33 -4.76 -17.59
C GLU A 205 1.20 -6.28 -17.63
N ARG A 206 1.89 -6.96 -18.55
CA ARG A 206 1.87 -8.44 -18.63
C ARG A 206 2.43 -9.12 -17.39
N VAL A 207 3.47 -8.57 -16.76
CA VAL A 207 3.99 -9.11 -15.49
C VAL A 207 2.93 -8.98 -14.41
N ILE A 208 2.28 -7.81 -14.32
CA ILE A 208 1.26 -7.54 -13.31
C ILE A 208 0.02 -8.43 -13.52
N HIS A 209 -0.47 -8.57 -14.75
CA HIS A 209 -1.59 -9.45 -15.10
C HIS A 209 -1.28 -10.95 -14.90
N GLY A 210 0.00 -11.31 -14.80
CA GLY A 210 0.43 -12.69 -14.55
C GLY A 210 0.64 -13.03 -13.07
N LEU A 211 0.42 -12.08 -12.16
CA LEU A 211 0.59 -12.30 -10.73
C LEU A 211 -0.43 -13.32 -10.19
N PRO A 212 -0.04 -14.11 -9.18
CA PRO A 212 -0.97 -14.99 -8.49
C PRO A 212 -2.06 -14.15 -7.83
N VAL A 213 -3.27 -14.69 -7.82
CA VAL A 213 -4.47 -14.03 -7.31
C VAL A 213 -4.96 -14.77 -6.08
N ASP A 214 -5.30 -14.01 -5.04
CA ASP A 214 -6.06 -14.52 -3.90
C ASP A 214 -7.55 -14.22 -4.10
N ALA A 215 -8.36 -15.28 -4.03
CA ALA A 215 -9.82 -15.21 -4.14
C ALA A 215 -10.50 -15.02 -2.78
N ALA A 216 -9.75 -14.97 -1.68
CA ALA A 216 -10.30 -14.92 -0.33
C ALA A 216 -10.89 -13.55 0.07
N ALA A 217 -10.73 -12.50 -0.74
CA ALA A 217 -11.24 -11.16 -0.44
C ALA A 217 -12.71 -10.98 -0.88
N PRO A 218 -13.70 -11.09 0.02
CA PRO A 218 -15.11 -11.25 -0.35
C PRO A 218 -15.69 -10.05 -1.10
N ASP A 219 -15.12 -8.86 -0.88
CA ASP A 219 -15.57 -7.59 -1.46
C ASP A 219 -14.68 -7.07 -2.61
N PHE A 220 -13.55 -7.73 -2.88
CA PHE A 220 -12.52 -7.25 -3.84
C PHE A 220 -12.26 -8.20 -5.02
N GLY A 221 -12.98 -9.32 -5.08
CA GLY A 221 -12.83 -10.30 -6.14
C GLY A 221 -11.42 -10.89 -6.18
N GLU A 222 -10.90 -11.04 -7.39
CA GLU A 222 -9.56 -11.55 -7.66
C GLU A 222 -8.49 -10.49 -7.37
N VAL A 223 -7.88 -10.55 -6.17
CA VAL A 223 -6.84 -9.61 -5.75
C VAL A 223 -5.45 -10.17 -6.05
N PRO A 224 -4.63 -9.52 -6.90
CA PRO A 224 -3.24 -9.93 -7.12
C PRO A 224 -2.40 -9.86 -5.84
N VAL A 225 -1.54 -10.84 -5.62
CA VAL A 225 -0.65 -10.96 -4.47
C VAL A 225 0.78 -10.59 -4.90
N PRO A 226 1.54 -9.84 -4.08
CA PRO A 226 2.91 -9.48 -4.39
C PRO A 226 3.85 -10.70 -4.35
N ASP A 227 4.60 -10.91 -5.44
CA ASP A 227 5.64 -11.94 -5.56
C ASP A 227 7.02 -11.37 -5.18
N PRO A 228 7.87 -12.09 -4.40
CA PRO A 228 9.25 -11.68 -4.13
C PRO A 228 10.13 -11.44 -5.36
N THR A 229 9.83 -12.03 -6.51
CA THR A 229 10.58 -11.76 -7.75
C THR A 229 10.11 -10.50 -8.48
N LEU A 230 8.95 -9.94 -8.12
CA LEU A 230 8.28 -8.87 -8.85
C LEU A 230 9.17 -7.65 -9.13
N PRO A 231 9.91 -7.05 -8.16
CA PRO A 231 10.75 -5.88 -8.45
C PRO A 231 11.81 -6.17 -9.52
N ARG A 232 12.37 -7.38 -9.53
CA ARG A 232 13.36 -7.81 -10.52
C ARG A 232 12.72 -7.97 -11.89
N GLU A 233 11.53 -8.56 -11.95
CA GLU A 233 10.80 -8.76 -13.21
C GLU A 233 10.37 -7.44 -13.84
N LEU A 234 9.92 -6.46 -13.05
CA LEU A 234 9.60 -5.11 -13.52
C LEU A 234 10.82 -4.39 -14.10
N ALA A 235 11.97 -4.47 -13.43
CA ALA A 235 13.22 -3.90 -13.93
C ALA A 235 13.65 -4.53 -15.28
N VAL A 236 13.45 -5.84 -15.44
CA VAL A 236 13.75 -6.54 -16.70
C VAL A 236 12.74 -6.19 -17.79
N ALA A 237 11.45 -6.11 -17.46
CA ALA A 237 10.38 -5.79 -18.41
C ALA A 237 10.51 -4.36 -18.96
N THR A 238 10.84 -3.40 -18.09
CA THR A 238 11.06 -2.00 -18.50
C THR A 238 12.27 -1.85 -19.41
N ALA A 239 13.38 -2.55 -19.13
CA ALA A 239 14.59 -2.53 -19.97
C ALA A 239 14.39 -3.16 -21.36
N ARG A 240 13.52 -4.17 -21.49
CA ARG A 240 13.20 -4.80 -22.78
C ARG A 240 12.23 -3.96 -23.63
N GLY A 241 11.41 -3.14 -23.00
CA GLY A 241 10.40 -2.29 -23.66
C GLY A 241 10.94 -0.97 -24.21
N THR A 242 12.12 -0.53 -23.78
CA THR A 242 12.77 0.66 -24.35
C THR A 242 13.37 0.32 -25.71
N PRO A 243 12.93 0.94 -26.82
CA PRO A 243 13.57 0.73 -28.11
C PRO A 243 15.04 1.15 -28.02
N ARG A 244 15.95 0.29 -28.50
CA ARG A 244 17.35 0.69 -28.72
C ARG A 244 17.34 1.82 -29.75
N ARG A 245 17.76 3.01 -29.33
CA ARG A 245 18.04 4.13 -30.25
C ARG A 245 19.23 3.80 -31.14
#